data_AF-A0A0Q4F393-F1
#
_entry.id   AF-A0A0Q4F393-F1
#
_cell.length_a   1.000
_cell.length_b   1.000
_cell.length_c   1.000
_cell.angle_alpha   90.00
_cell.angle_beta   90.00
_cell.angle_gamma   90.00
#
_symmetry.space_group_name_H-M   'P 1'
#
loop_
_entity.id
_entity.type
_entity.pdbx_description
1 polymer ?
#
loop_
_entity_poly.entity_id
_entity_poly.type
_entity_poly.pdbx_seq_one_letter_code
_entity_poly.pdbx_strand_id
1 'polypeptide(L)' 'MAAKNDKKTLYATRDFKDAGTTRFFERGTEISDAEDGVIANYVAAGLVSHEKPVPPAEAEKAALDAVLG' A
#
# COMPACT_ATOMS: atom_id res chain seq x y z
N MET A 1 -22.93 18.71 -3.34
CA MET A 1 -22.52 17.65 -2.37
C MET A 1 -21.38 16.89 -3.00
N ALA A 2 -20.15 17.04 -2.50
CA ALA A 2 -19.04 16.22 -2.96
C ALA A 2 -19.30 14.80 -2.46
N ALA A 3 -19.57 13.87 -3.38
CA ALA A 3 -19.57 12.46 -3.05
C ALA A 3 -18.16 12.17 -2.51
N LYS A 4 -18.04 12.02 -1.19
CA LYS A 4 -16.88 11.38 -0.60
C LYS A 4 -16.93 9.98 -1.18
N ASN A 5 -16.21 9.79 -2.28
CA ASN A 5 -16.01 8.49 -2.86
C ASN A 5 -15.32 7.72 -1.74
N ASP A 6 -16.05 6.87 -1.05
CA ASP A 6 -15.55 5.83 -0.15
C ASP A 6 -14.78 4.79 -0.98
N LYS A 7 -13.89 5.24 -1.87
CA LYS A 7 -12.89 4.43 -2.52
C LYS A 7 -11.99 3.99 -1.39
N LYS A 8 -12.25 2.78 -0.90
CA LYS A 8 -11.48 2.14 0.17
C LYS A 8 -10.01 2.31 -0.15
N THR A 9 -9.34 3.14 0.63
CA THR A 9 -7.91 3.43 0.48
C THR A 9 -7.15 2.11 0.40
N LEU A 10 -6.35 1.96 -0.64
CA LEU A 10 -5.50 0.79 -0.83
C LEU A 10 -4.06 1.17 -0.54
N TYR A 11 -3.33 0.26 0.08
CA TYR A 11 -1.94 0.43 0.43
C TYR A 11 -1.12 -0.65 -0.25
N ALA A 12 0.03 -0.27 -0.82
CA ALA A 12 0.98 -1.21 -1.38
C ALA A 12 1.49 -2.17 -0.30
N THR A 13 1.36 -3.48 -0.51
CA THR A 13 1.79 -4.51 0.46
C THR A 13 3.30 -4.72 0.46
N ARG A 14 3.96 -4.34 -0.64
CA ARG A 14 5.40 -4.48 -0.90
C ARG A 14 5.85 -3.36 -1.84
N ASP A 15 7.15 -3.25 -2.02
CA ASP A 15 7.71 -2.37 -3.04
C ASP A 15 7.46 -2.98 -4.43
N PHE A 16 6.82 -2.22 -5.31
CA PHE A 16 6.61 -2.67 -6.69
C PHE A 16 6.63 -1.49 -7.67
N LYS A 17 7.00 -1.80 -8.91
CA LYS A 17 6.94 -0.86 -10.02
C LYS A 17 5.76 -1.22 -10.90
N ASP A 18 4.87 -0.26 -11.13
CA ASP A 18 3.82 -0.42 -12.12
C ASP A 18 4.40 -0.31 -13.53
N ALA A 19 4.14 -1.32 -14.36
CA ALA A 19 4.69 -1.39 -15.71
C ALA A 19 4.02 -0.42 -16.68
N GLY A 20 2.75 -0.08 -16.46
CA GLY A 20 1.98 0.81 -17.35
C GLY A 20 2.36 2.29 -17.18
N THR A 21 2.57 2.72 -15.95
CA THR A 21 2.85 4.13 -15.59
C THR A 21 4.32 4.37 -15.23
N THR A 22 5.12 3.31 -15.10
CA THR A 22 6.51 3.33 -14.61
C THR A 22 6.68 3.90 -13.19
N ARG A 23 5.58 4.10 -12.47
CA ARG A 23 5.58 4.59 -11.08
C ARG A 23 6.09 3.50 -10.15
N PHE A 24 6.85 3.93 -9.14
CA PHE A 24 7.29 3.07 -8.05
C PHE A 24 6.41 3.34 -6.84
N PHE A 25 5.94 2.26 -6.21
CA PHE A 25 5.17 2.30 -4.99
C PHE A 25 5.97 1.56 -3.92
N GLU A 26 6.21 2.23 -2.80
CA GLU A 26 6.84 1.61 -1.63
C GLU A 26 5.77 0.91 -0.80
N ARG A 27 6.19 -0.06 0.00
CA ARG A 27 5.32 -0.72 0.97
C ARG A 27 4.69 0.31 1.90
N GLY A 28 3.37 0.26 2.03
CA GLY A 28 2.59 1.18 2.86
C GLY A 28 2.21 2.49 2.16
N THR A 29 2.69 2.73 0.93
CA THR A 29 2.24 3.86 0.11
C THR A 29 0.75 3.72 -0.20
N GLU A 30 0.02 4.81 0.00
CA GLU A 30 -1.38 4.92 -0.36
C GLU A 30 -1.54 5.03 -1.89
N ILE A 31 -2.47 4.26 -2.44
CA ILE A 31 -2.83 4.27 -3.85
C ILE A 31 -4.28 4.73 -3.96
N SER A 32 -4.46 6.03 -4.19
CA SER A 32 -5.77 6.69 -4.38
C SER A 32 -5.98 7.20 -5.80
N ASP A 33 -4.92 7.34 -6.59
CA ASP A 33 -4.91 7.93 -7.93
C ASP A 33 -4.82 6.89 -9.08
N ALA A 34 -5.24 5.64 -8.83
CA ALA A 34 -5.25 4.58 -9.83
C ALA A 34 -6.67 4.32 -10.37
N GLU A 35 -6.77 4.04 -11.67
CA GLU A 35 -8.03 3.61 -12.30
C GLU A 35 -8.51 2.28 -11.71
N ASP A 36 -9.82 2.08 -11.66
CA ASP A 36 -10.40 0.90 -10.98
C ASP A 36 -9.95 -0.43 -11.62
N GLY A 37 -9.72 -0.46 -12.94
CA GLY A 37 -9.17 -1.64 -13.63
C GLY A 37 -7.70 -1.93 -13.28
N VAL A 38 -6.91 -0.89 -13.02
CA VAL A 38 -5.52 -1.02 -12.57
C VAL A 38 -5.50 -1.52 -11.11
N ILE A 39 -6.37 -0.96 -10.27
CA ILE A 39 -6.57 -1.41 -8.89
C ILE A 39 -6.95 -2.89 -8.83
N ALA A 40 -7.89 -3.34 -9.66
CA ALA A 40 -8.30 -4.73 -9.70
C ALA A 40 -7.12 -5.68 -10.00
N ASN A 41 -6.23 -5.28 -10.91
CA ASN A 41 -5.02 -6.03 -11.22
C ASN A 41 -4.04 -6.05 -10.03
N TYR A 42 -3.84 -4.92 -9.35
CA TYR A 42 -2.97 -4.86 -8.17
C TYR A 42 -3.50 -5.74 -7.03
N VAL A 43 -4.82 -5.75 -6.81
CA VAL A 43 -5.47 -6.60 -5.80
C VAL A 43 -5.34 -8.07 -6.18
N ALA A 44 -5.61 -8.43 -7.44
CA ALA A 44 -5.49 -9.80 -7.93
C ALA A 44 -4.04 -10.33 -7.86
N ALA A 45 -3.06 -9.44 -8.07
CA ALA A 45 -1.64 -9.76 -7.92
C ALA A 45 -1.14 -9.74 -6.46
N GLY A 46 -1.99 -9.37 -5.49
CA GLY A 46 -1.63 -9.25 -4.07
C GLY A 46 -0.63 -8.14 -3.78
N LEU A 47 -0.55 -7.13 -4.64
CA LEU A 47 0.35 -5.97 -4.52
C LEU A 47 -0.21 -4.88 -3.63
N VAL A 48 -1.54 -4.85 -3.43
CA VAL A 48 -2.21 -3.85 -2.58
C VAL A 48 -3.22 -4.50 -1.63
N SER A 49 -3.47 -3.87 -0.50
CA SER A 49 -4.47 -4.29 0.50
C SER A 49 -5.20 -3.08 1.07
N HIS A 50 -6.40 -3.30 1.62
CA HIS A 50 -7.13 -2.27 2.36
C HIS A 50 -6.54 -2.01 3.76
N GLU A 51 -5.76 -2.96 4.28
CA GLU A 51 -5.00 -2.77 5.50
C GLU A 51 -3.66 -2.13 5.19
N LYS A 52 -3.34 -1.04 5.87
CA LYS A 52 -2.04 -0.39 5.77
C LYS A 52 -1.00 -1.32 6.38
N PRO A 53 -0.05 -1.86 5.59
CA PRO A 53 1.01 -2.66 6.17
C PRO A 53 1.89 -1.79 7.04
N VAL A 54 2.29 -2.33 8.19
CA VAL A 54 3.24 -1.67 9.09
C VAL A 54 4.53 -1.42 8.30
N PRO A 55 5.00 -0.16 8.19
CA PRO A 55 6.24 0.13 7.50
C PRO A 55 7.40 -0.58 8.22
N PRO A 56 8.44 -1.00 7.49
CA PRO A 56 9.59 -1.68 8.08
C PRO A 56 10.24 -0.84 9.19
N ALA A 57 10.22 0.50 9.09
CA ALA A 57 10.73 1.38 10.13
C ALA A 57 10.00 1.24 11.49
N GLU A 58 8.68 1.02 11.49
CA GLU A 58 7.94 0.76 12.73
C GLU A 58 8.10 -0.69 13.21
N ALA A 59 8.21 -1.64 12.26
CA ALA A 59 8.47 -3.04 12.58
C ALA A 59 9.88 -3.25 13.17
N GLU A 60 10.90 -2.57 12.66
CA GLU A 60 12.27 -2.58 13.17
C GLU A 60 12.35 -1.90 14.53
N LYS A 61 11.64 -0.79 14.75
CA LYS A 61 11.61 -0.15 16.06
C LYS A 61 10.95 -1.05 17.10
N ALA A 62 9.84 -1.71 16.76
CA ALA A 62 9.16 -2.65 17.64
C ALA A 62 10.01 -3.92 17.90
N ALA A 63 10.72 -4.42 16.88
CA ALA A 63 11.62 -5.55 17.03
C ALA A 63 12.85 -5.19 17.88
N LEU A 64 13.38 -3.98 17.75
CA LEU A 64 14.51 -3.50 18.53
C LEU A 64 14.13 -3.31 20.01
N ASP A 65 12.94 -2.75 20.28
CA ASP A 65 12.40 -2.61 21.64
C ASP A 65 12.18 -3.98 22.32
N ALA A 66 11.72 -4.98 21.57
CA ALA A 66 11.52 -6.35 22.06
C ALA A 66 12.82 -7.14 22.32
N VAL A 67 13.93 -6.76 21.68
CA VAL A 67 15.26 -7.39 21.87
C VAL A 67 16.08 -6.70 22.96
N LEU A 68 15.83 -5.42 23.23
CA LEU A 68 16.48 -4.65 24.31
C LEU A 68 15.72 -4.66 25.65
N GLY A 69 14.57 -5.35 25.71
CA GLY A 69 13.75 -5.54 26.91
C GLY A 69 14.23 -6.67 27.83
#